data_AF-A0A2H5Z5S8-F1
#
_entry.id   AF-A0A2H5Z5S8-F1
#
_cell.length_a   1.000
_cell.length_b   1.000
_cell.length_c   1.000
_cell.angle_alpha   90.00
_cell.angle_beta   90.00
_cell.angle_gamma   90.00
#
_symmetry.space_group_name_H-M   'P 1'
#
loop_
_entity.id
_entity.type
_entity.pdbx_description
1 polymer ?
#
loop_
_entity_poly.entity_id
_entity_poly.type
_entity_poly.pdbx_seq_one_letter_code
_entity_poly.pdbx_strand_id
1 'polypeptide(L)'
;MAPRVRTDEEIQQDVLDELDWDPEVEVTDVGVTVHDGVVTLTGTVDSFLKKWAAERAALRVEGVRAVVNHIEVVPRGLGVRTDEDIARAVATAFEENPAVPQDRIKIRVEEGRVTLEGEVDWHYQRREAEETARRIAGVKSVINLITVRQPTVAPEDIKRQIEQAFVRHAEIDAENIQVRVEEGGHVILSGTVRSWAERKEAEEAAWRAPGVTKVTNLIRVQVP
;
A
#
# COMPACT_ATOMS: atom_id res chain seq x y z
N MET A 1 13.43 -25.93 -19.11
CA MET A 1 12.31 -26.42 -18.29
C MET A 1 11.29 -25.29 -18.26
N ALA A 2 10.03 -25.55 -18.59
CA ALA A 2 8.98 -24.53 -18.50
C ALA A 2 8.75 -24.15 -17.02
N PRO A 3 8.46 -22.88 -16.69
CA PRO A 3 8.08 -22.50 -15.33
C PRO A 3 6.84 -23.31 -14.91
N ARG A 4 6.88 -23.88 -13.71
CA ARG A 4 5.75 -24.62 -13.14
C ARG A 4 4.72 -23.59 -12.66
N VAL A 5 3.57 -23.53 -13.33
CA VAL A 5 2.42 -22.75 -12.86
C VAL A 5 1.97 -23.35 -11.52
N ARG A 6 1.97 -22.55 -10.44
CA ARG A 6 1.45 -22.98 -9.15
C ARG A 6 -0.05 -23.20 -9.23
N THR A 7 -0.55 -24.26 -8.60
CA THR A 7 -1.99 -24.50 -8.51
C THR A 7 -2.63 -23.55 -7.50
N ASP A 8 -3.94 -23.31 -7.61
CA ASP A 8 -4.67 -22.51 -6.62
C ASP A 8 -4.55 -23.12 -5.21
N GLU A 9 -4.46 -24.45 -5.10
CA GLU A 9 -4.23 -25.16 -3.82
C GLU A 9 -2.83 -24.87 -3.25
N GLU A 10 -1.79 -24.86 -4.09
CA GLU A 10 -0.43 -24.48 -3.67
C GLU A 10 -0.39 -23.02 -3.22
N ILE A 11 -1.01 -22.11 -3.99
CA ILE A 11 -1.10 -20.68 -3.62
C ILE A 11 -1.88 -20.50 -2.31
N GLN A 12 -2.97 -21.24 -2.13
CA GLN A 12 -3.77 -21.17 -0.90
C GLN A 12 -2.95 -21.58 0.31
N GLN A 13 -2.19 -22.69 0.22
CA GLN A 13 -1.34 -23.14 1.30
C GLN A 13 -0.21 -22.14 1.59
N ASP A 14 0.46 -21.64 0.55
CA ASP A 14 1.51 -20.64 0.69
C ASP A 14 0.98 -19.36 1.38
N VAL A 15 -0.25 -18.93 1.07
CA VAL A 15 -0.90 -17.79 1.74
C VAL A 15 -1.21 -18.09 3.21
N LEU A 16 -1.70 -19.30 3.53
CA LEU A 16 -1.95 -19.68 4.92
C LEU A 16 -0.65 -19.71 5.73
N ASP A 17 0.42 -20.26 5.15
CA ASP A 17 1.74 -20.33 5.78
C ASP A 17 2.33 -18.92 5.99
N GLU A 18 2.18 -18.03 5.01
CA GLU A 18 2.63 -16.63 5.10
C GLU A 18 1.84 -15.84 6.16
N LEU A 19 0.53 -16.10 6.30
CA LEU A 19 -0.30 -15.48 7.34
C LEU A 19 0.06 -16.00 8.75
N ASP A 20 0.39 -17.28 8.89
CA ASP A 20 0.81 -17.88 10.17
C ASP A 20 2.21 -17.41 10.59
N TRP A 21 3.07 -17.14 9.61
CA TRP A 21 4.39 -16.59 9.85
C TRP A 21 4.38 -15.10 10.23
N ASP A 22 3.39 -14.33 9.77
CA ASP A 22 3.32 -12.88 10.01
C ASP A 22 2.82 -12.59 11.44
N PRO A 23 3.68 -12.09 12.35
CA PRO A 23 3.30 -11.87 13.75
C PRO A 23 2.25 -10.77 13.93
N GLU A 24 2.00 -9.95 12.90
CA GLU A 24 0.93 -8.94 12.92
C GLU A 24 -0.44 -9.53 12.54
N VAL A 25 -0.52 -10.80 12.13
CA VAL A 25 -1.76 -11.47 11.75
C VAL A 25 -2.08 -12.59 12.75
N GLU A 26 -3.24 -12.50 13.40
CA GLU A 26 -3.79 -13.63 14.15
C GLU A 26 -4.67 -14.45 13.21
N VAL A 27 -4.16 -15.60 12.76
CA VAL A 27 -4.78 -16.46 11.73
C VAL A 27 -6.13 -17.06 12.17
N THR A 28 -6.44 -17.06 13.47
CA THR A 28 -7.58 -17.80 14.04
C THR A 28 -8.95 -17.41 13.45
N ASP A 29 -9.08 -16.21 12.90
CA ASP A 29 -10.35 -15.69 12.36
C ASP A 29 -10.29 -15.37 10.84
N VAL A 30 -9.24 -15.76 10.10
CA VAL A 30 -9.08 -15.45 8.67
C VAL A 30 -9.20 -16.70 7.80
N GLY A 31 -10.23 -16.74 6.94
CA GLY A 31 -10.39 -17.75 5.90
C GLY A 31 -9.80 -17.30 4.57
N VAL A 32 -9.08 -18.21 3.89
CA VAL A 32 -8.42 -17.97 2.59
C VAL A 32 -9.03 -18.90 1.53
N THR A 33 -9.48 -18.35 0.41
CA THR A 33 -9.82 -19.12 -0.79
C THR A 33 -9.08 -18.58 -2.02
N VAL A 34 -8.79 -19.43 -2.99
CA VAL A 34 -8.06 -19.03 -4.21
C VAL A 34 -8.77 -19.58 -5.44
N HIS A 35 -8.97 -18.71 -6.44
CA HIS A 35 -9.52 -19.08 -7.75
C HIS A 35 -8.79 -18.33 -8.85
N ASP A 36 -8.17 -19.06 -9.79
CA ASP A 36 -7.38 -18.51 -10.90
C ASP A 36 -6.27 -17.54 -10.43
N GLY A 37 -5.64 -17.84 -9.30
CA GLY A 37 -4.66 -16.97 -8.62
C GLY A 37 -5.25 -15.74 -7.93
N VAL A 38 -6.58 -15.59 -7.86
CA VAL A 38 -7.25 -14.53 -7.10
C VAL A 38 -7.53 -15.04 -5.68
N VAL A 39 -6.86 -14.45 -4.69
CA VAL A 39 -7.02 -14.79 -3.28
C VAL A 39 -8.18 -13.99 -2.71
N THR A 40 -9.10 -14.63 -2.00
CA THR A 40 -10.13 -13.97 -1.21
C THR A 40 -9.87 -14.22 0.27
N LEU A 41 -9.71 -13.13 1.02
CA LEU A 41 -9.57 -13.15 2.48
C LEU A 41 -10.92 -12.81 3.10
N THR A 42 -11.39 -13.64 4.03
CA THR A 42 -12.65 -13.46 4.76
C THR A 42 -12.38 -13.59 6.26
N GLY A 43 -13.22 -13.01 7.10
CA GLY A 43 -13.04 -13.14 8.55
C GLY A 43 -13.31 -11.89 9.34
N THR A 44 -12.90 -11.88 10.61
CA THR A 44 -12.96 -10.71 11.48
C THR A 44 -11.64 -10.47 12.19
N VAL A 45 -11.24 -9.21 12.36
CA VAL A 45 -10.07 -8.81 13.16
C VAL A 45 -10.44 -7.67 14.10
N ASP A 46 -9.63 -7.48 15.14
CA ASP A 46 -9.87 -6.44 16.15
C ASP A 46 -9.36 -5.04 15.75
N SER A 47 -8.57 -4.94 14.68
CA SER A 47 -7.90 -3.69 14.28
C SER A 47 -7.64 -3.61 12.78
N PHE A 48 -7.66 -2.39 12.24
CA PHE A 48 -7.37 -2.17 10.82
C PHE A 48 -5.94 -2.56 10.44
N LEU A 49 -4.99 -2.45 11.38
CA LEU A 49 -3.61 -2.87 11.15
C LEU A 49 -3.53 -4.37 10.80
N LYS A 50 -4.19 -5.24 11.58
CA LYS A 50 -4.26 -6.69 11.29
C LYS A 50 -4.91 -6.96 9.92
N LYS A 51 -6.02 -6.27 9.60
CA LYS A 51 -6.70 -6.39 8.29
C LYS A 51 -5.76 -6.06 7.14
N TRP A 52 -4.96 -5.00 7.29
CA TRP A 52 -4.01 -4.54 6.28
C TRP A 52 -2.79 -5.46 6.20
N ALA A 53 -2.30 -5.96 7.33
CA ALA A 53 -1.20 -6.92 7.40
C ALA A 53 -1.56 -8.21 6.67
N ALA A 54 -2.77 -8.76 6.88
CA ALA A 54 -3.24 -9.95 6.20
C ALA A 54 -3.30 -9.77 4.66
N GLU A 55 -3.77 -8.62 4.19
CA GLU A 55 -3.78 -8.30 2.75
C GLU A 55 -2.36 -8.25 2.18
N ARG A 56 -1.44 -7.62 2.90
CA ARG A 56 -0.03 -7.53 2.49
C ARG A 56 0.68 -8.86 2.52
N ALA A 57 0.40 -9.71 3.50
CA ALA A 57 0.92 -11.06 3.59
C ALA A 57 0.49 -11.87 2.37
N ALA A 58 -0.80 -11.88 2.04
CA ALA A 58 -1.30 -12.55 0.85
C ALA A 58 -0.65 -12.01 -0.45
N LEU A 59 -0.45 -10.70 -0.57
CA LEU A 59 0.20 -10.10 -1.75
C LEU A 59 1.69 -10.48 -1.90
N ARG A 60 2.38 -10.93 -0.85
CA ARG A 60 3.78 -11.36 -0.93
C ARG A 60 3.93 -12.74 -1.59
N VAL A 61 2.89 -13.55 -1.59
CA VAL A 61 2.93 -14.92 -2.11
C VAL A 61 3.05 -14.92 -3.63
N GLU A 62 4.04 -15.65 -4.14
CA GLU A 62 4.23 -15.86 -5.57
C GLU A 62 3.07 -16.67 -6.17
N GLY A 63 2.54 -16.23 -7.32
CA GLY A 63 1.34 -16.81 -7.93
C GLY A 63 0.05 -16.03 -7.63
N VAL A 64 0.04 -15.17 -6.60
CA VAL A 64 -1.11 -14.31 -6.31
C VAL A 64 -1.24 -13.23 -7.38
N ARG A 65 -2.36 -13.22 -8.09
CA ARG A 65 -2.68 -12.27 -9.16
C ARG A 65 -3.55 -11.11 -8.72
N ALA A 66 -4.33 -11.29 -7.65
CA ALA A 66 -5.14 -10.26 -7.00
C ALA A 66 -5.57 -10.74 -5.62
N VAL A 67 -5.86 -9.78 -4.72
CA VAL A 67 -6.42 -10.07 -3.38
C VAL A 67 -7.73 -9.33 -3.22
N VAL A 68 -8.77 -10.05 -2.81
CA VAL A 68 -10.07 -9.53 -2.41
C VAL A 68 -10.18 -9.63 -0.89
N ASN A 69 -10.12 -8.49 -0.20
CA ASN A 69 -10.10 -8.44 1.26
C ASN A 69 -11.50 -8.13 1.85
N HIS A 70 -12.23 -9.18 2.22
CA HIS A 70 -13.52 -9.15 2.91
C HIS A 70 -13.40 -9.31 4.44
N ILE A 71 -12.22 -9.10 5.02
CA ILE A 71 -12.06 -9.11 6.48
C ILE A 71 -12.81 -7.91 7.08
N GLU A 72 -13.62 -8.13 8.11
CA GLU A 72 -14.29 -7.06 8.85
C GLU A 72 -13.50 -6.66 10.09
N VAL A 73 -13.39 -5.35 10.35
CA VAL A 73 -12.74 -4.83 11.56
C VAL A 73 -13.81 -4.65 12.64
N VAL A 74 -13.77 -5.49 13.67
CA VAL A 74 -14.67 -5.50 14.82
C VAL A 74 -13.84 -5.25 16.08
N PRO A 75 -13.62 -3.99 16.49
CA PRO A 75 -12.89 -3.69 17.71
C PRO A 75 -13.58 -4.33 18.92
N ARG A 76 -12.86 -5.11 19.72
CA ARG A 76 -13.37 -5.74 20.96
C ARG A 76 -12.86 -5.00 22.20
N GLY A 77 -13.66 -4.97 23.27
CA GLY A 77 -13.27 -4.42 24.58
C GLY A 77 -13.00 -2.90 24.56
N LEU A 78 -11.88 -2.47 25.17
CA LEU A 78 -11.45 -1.06 25.24
C LEU A 78 -11.12 -0.42 23.86
N GLY A 79 -11.24 -1.17 22.76
CA GLY A 79 -11.02 -0.70 21.39
C GLY A 79 -12.20 0.05 20.77
N VAL A 80 -13.37 0.09 21.42
CA VAL A 80 -14.51 0.91 20.97
C VAL A 80 -14.24 2.37 21.37
N ARG A 81 -13.62 3.11 20.45
CA ARG A 81 -13.42 4.56 20.59
C ARG A 81 -14.50 5.31 19.85
N THR A 82 -14.88 6.48 20.38
CA THR A 82 -15.71 7.41 19.64
C THR A 82 -14.90 8.00 18.47
N ASP A 83 -15.57 8.50 17.44
CA ASP A 83 -14.89 9.18 16.33
C ASP A 83 -14.10 10.40 16.83
N GLU A 84 -14.58 11.07 17.88
CA GLU A 84 -13.87 12.18 18.53
C GLU A 84 -12.55 11.72 19.18
N ASP A 85 -12.58 10.59 19.91
CA ASP A 85 -11.37 10.02 20.52
C ASP A 85 -10.36 9.56 19.47
N ILE A 86 -10.84 8.97 18.36
CA ILE A 86 -10.00 8.57 17.24
C ILE A 86 -9.38 9.81 16.60
N ALA A 87 -10.17 10.85 16.30
CA ALA A 87 -9.68 12.09 15.70
C ALA A 87 -8.59 12.75 16.56
N ARG A 88 -8.82 12.81 17.88
CA ARG A 88 -7.85 13.35 18.84
C ARG A 88 -6.57 12.50 18.88
N ALA A 89 -6.70 11.18 18.92
CA ALA A 89 -5.55 10.28 18.92
C ALA A 89 -4.72 10.38 17.64
N VAL A 90 -5.36 10.51 16.46
CA VAL A 90 -4.66 10.73 15.18
C VAL A 90 -3.93 12.08 15.21
N ALA A 91 -4.60 13.14 15.68
CA ALA A 91 -3.98 14.47 15.76
C ALA A 91 -2.75 14.47 16.69
N THR A 92 -2.86 13.91 17.89
CA THR A 92 -1.72 13.78 18.81
C THR A 92 -0.59 12.94 18.22
N ALA A 93 -0.90 11.82 17.55
CA ALA A 93 0.13 11.01 16.90
C ALA A 93 0.83 11.75 15.75
N PHE A 94 0.14 12.67 15.06
CA PHE A 94 0.75 13.51 14.03
C PHE A 94 1.63 14.60 14.66
N GLU A 95 1.24 15.17 15.80
CA GLU A 95 2.08 16.10 16.59
C GLU A 95 3.39 15.44 17.02
N GLU A 96 3.34 14.18 17.42
CA GLU A 96 4.50 13.42 17.90
C GLU A 96 5.39 12.86 16.77
N ASN A 97 4.90 12.85 15.51
CA ASN A 97 5.65 12.32 14.37
C ASN A 97 6.27 13.44 13.52
N PRO A 98 7.59 13.71 13.65
CA PRO A 98 8.24 14.81 12.93
C PRO A 98 8.28 14.62 11.40
N ALA A 99 8.03 13.41 10.89
CA ALA A 99 7.93 13.16 9.46
C ALA A 99 6.55 13.56 8.88
N VAL A 100 5.56 13.87 9.72
CA VAL A 100 4.20 14.25 9.30
C VAL A 100 4.01 15.76 9.49
N PRO A 101 3.83 16.55 8.41
CA PRO A 101 3.56 17.98 8.51
C PRO A 101 2.09 18.24 8.91
N GLN A 102 1.80 18.05 10.19
CA GLN A 102 0.44 18.10 10.74
C GLN A 102 -0.34 19.37 10.39
N ASP A 103 0.30 20.54 10.36
CA ASP A 103 -0.35 21.84 10.08
C ASP A 103 -0.94 21.93 8.67
N ARG A 104 -0.54 21.02 7.77
CA ARG A 104 -0.97 20.98 6.38
C ARG A 104 -1.97 19.84 6.10
N ILE A 105 -2.30 19.04 7.11
CA ILE A 105 -3.15 17.86 6.97
C ILE A 105 -4.40 18.02 7.85
N LYS A 106 -5.57 17.96 7.22
CA LYS A 106 -6.86 17.91 7.89
C LYS A 106 -7.27 16.46 8.09
N ILE A 107 -7.79 16.16 9.28
CA ILE A 107 -8.28 14.83 9.66
C ILE A 107 -9.80 14.90 9.80
N ARG A 108 -10.50 13.98 9.16
CA ARG A 108 -11.94 13.76 9.35
C ARG A 108 -12.17 12.31 9.75
N VAL A 109 -13.02 12.07 10.76
CA VAL A 109 -13.35 10.71 11.22
C VAL A 109 -14.86 10.52 11.21
N GLU A 110 -15.30 9.42 10.64
CA GLU A 110 -16.72 9.04 10.55
C GLU A 110 -16.84 7.51 10.64
N GLU A 111 -17.54 7.00 11.66
CA GLU A 111 -17.75 5.57 11.94
C GLU A 111 -16.44 4.74 12.03
N GLY A 112 -15.35 5.36 12.52
CA GLY A 112 -14.01 4.78 12.57
C GLY A 112 -13.24 4.83 11.24
N ARG A 113 -13.78 5.48 10.20
CA ARG A 113 -13.07 5.76 8.94
C ARG A 113 -12.36 7.10 9.03
N VAL A 114 -11.04 7.07 8.94
CA VAL A 114 -10.20 8.27 8.92
C VAL A 114 -10.01 8.73 7.48
N THR A 115 -10.28 9.99 7.18
CA THR A 115 -9.96 10.63 5.91
C THR A 115 -8.90 11.71 6.16
N LEU A 116 -7.80 11.63 5.42
CA LEU A 116 -6.68 12.57 5.49
C LEU A 116 -6.68 13.42 4.22
N GLU A 117 -6.77 14.74 4.37
CA GLU A 117 -6.83 15.69 3.25
C GLU A 117 -5.80 16.80 3.46
N GLY A 118 -5.06 17.19 2.43
CA GLY A 118 -4.04 18.21 2.57
C GLY A 118 -2.99 18.18 1.48
N GLU A 119 -1.94 18.98 1.65
CA GLU A 119 -0.81 19.04 0.72
C GLU A 119 0.50 18.86 1.49
N VAL A 120 1.35 17.95 1.01
CA VAL A 120 2.70 17.73 1.55
C VAL A 120 3.74 17.91 0.46
N ASP A 121 5.00 18.05 0.85
CA ASP A 121 6.07 18.27 -0.12
C ASP A 121 6.55 16.94 -0.69
N TRP A 122 6.56 15.86 0.10
CA TRP A 122 7.11 14.57 -0.31
C TRP A 122 6.14 13.40 -0.12
N HIS A 123 6.23 12.42 -1.02
CA HIS A 123 5.42 11.20 -0.95
C HIS A 123 5.60 10.42 0.36
N TYR A 124 6.80 10.40 0.92
CA TYR A 124 7.04 9.72 2.19
C TYR A 124 6.22 10.34 3.33
N GLN A 125 6.00 11.66 3.33
CA GLN A 125 5.18 12.35 4.35
C GLN A 125 3.70 11.94 4.21
N ARG A 126 3.21 11.86 2.97
CA ARG A 126 1.86 11.37 2.65
C ARG A 126 1.67 9.93 3.14
N ARG A 127 2.66 9.06 2.90
CA ARG A 127 2.64 7.66 3.35
C ARG A 127 2.72 7.56 4.88
N GLU A 128 3.59 8.34 5.50
CA GLU A 128 3.79 8.34 6.95
C GLU A 128 2.53 8.79 7.70
N ALA A 129 1.83 9.80 7.19
CA ALA A 129 0.54 10.23 7.74
C ALA A 129 -0.49 9.09 7.73
N GLU A 130 -0.54 8.33 6.64
CA GLU A 130 -1.43 7.18 6.49
C GLU A 130 -1.03 6.02 7.42
N GLU A 131 0.26 5.70 7.52
CA GLU A 131 0.76 4.67 8.44
C GLU A 131 0.55 5.04 9.90
N THR A 132 0.76 6.30 10.26
CA THR A 132 0.51 6.80 11.62
C THR A 132 -0.96 6.68 11.97
N ALA A 133 -1.87 7.09 11.06
CA ALA A 133 -3.31 6.95 11.27
C ALA A 133 -3.75 5.48 11.37
N ARG A 134 -3.16 4.58 10.59
CA ARG A 134 -3.46 3.13 10.62
C ARG A 134 -3.22 2.48 11.97
N ARG A 135 -2.23 2.95 12.72
CA ARG A 135 -1.84 2.38 14.02
C ARG A 135 -2.75 2.83 15.17
N ILE A 136 -3.65 3.78 14.94
CA ILE A 136 -4.55 4.28 15.97
C ILE A 136 -5.64 3.25 16.27
N ALA A 137 -5.77 2.88 17.55
CA ALA A 137 -6.83 2.00 18.01
C ALA A 137 -8.22 2.58 17.71
N GLY A 138 -9.13 1.73 17.22
CA GLY A 138 -10.49 2.13 16.81
C GLY A 138 -10.61 2.51 15.33
N VAL A 139 -9.49 2.75 14.62
CA VAL A 139 -9.51 2.96 13.18
C VAL A 139 -9.91 1.67 12.47
N LYS A 140 -10.92 1.76 11.60
CA LYS A 140 -11.43 0.68 10.76
C LYS A 140 -10.96 0.77 9.32
N SER A 141 -10.66 1.99 8.85
CA SER A 141 -10.10 2.25 7.53
C SER A 141 -9.50 3.64 7.44
N VAL A 142 -8.54 3.83 6.52
CA VAL A 142 -7.91 5.12 6.24
C VAL A 142 -8.07 5.43 4.75
N ILE A 143 -8.58 6.63 4.43
CA ILE A 143 -8.64 7.20 3.09
C ILE A 143 -7.62 8.34 3.03
N ASN A 144 -6.56 8.15 2.25
CA ASN A 144 -5.50 9.14 2.10
C ASN A 144 -5.67 9.96 0.81
N LEU A 145 -6.22 11.16 0.94
CA LEU A 145 -6.42 12.14 -0.13
C LEU A 145 -5.35 13.25 -0.13
N ILE A 146 -4.27 13.09 0.64
CA ILE A 146 -3.16 14.04 0.65
C ILE A 146 -2.51 14.06 -0.74
N THR A 147 -2.24 15.26 -1.26
CA THR A 147 -1.52 15.47 -2.51
C THR A 147 -0.07 15.85 -2.26
N VAL A 148 0.81 15.52 -3.21
CA VAL A 148 2.24 15.83 -3.13
C VAL A 148 2.55 17.00 -4.06
N ARG A 149 3.12 18.07 -3.51
CA ARG A 149 3.50 19.27 -4.25
C ARG A 149 5.02 19.38 -4.33
N GLN A 150 5.54 19.21 -5.54
CA GLN A 150 6.97 19.33 -5.85
C GLN A 150 7.24 20.54 -6.75
N PRO A 151 8.48 21.07 -6.76
CA PRO A 151 8.90 22.06 -7.75
C PRO A 151 8.70 21.52 -9.17
N THR A 152 8.37 22.41 -10.11
CA THR A 152 8.24 22.03 -11.52
C THR A 152 9.59 21.60 -12.08
N VAL A 153 9.71 20.33 -12.44
CA VAL A 153 10.86 19.73 -13.13
C VAL A 153 10.40 19.32 -14.52
N ALA A 154 11.28 19.42 -15.52
CA ALA A 154 10.96 18.99 -16.88
C ALA A 154 10.61 17.49 -16.90
N PRO A 155 9.52 17.07 -17.58
CA PRO A 155 9.12 15.66 -17.66
C PRO A 155 10.24 14.72 -18.11
N GLU A 156 11.11 15.17 -19.02
CA GLU A 156 12.25 14.42 -19.53
C GLU A 156 13.30 14.14 -18.45
N ASP A 157 13.51 15.09 -17.54
CA ASP A 157 14.44 14.95 -16.43
C ASP A 157 13.88 13.98 -15.37
N ILE A 158 12.59 14.09 -15.07
CA ILE A 158 11.88 13.15 -14.17
C ILE A 158 11.99 11.74 -14.74
N LYS A 159 11.63 11.55 -16.01
CA LYS A 159 11.68 10.24 -16.69
C LYS A 159 13.08 9.62 -16.60
N ARG A 160 14.11 10.39 -16.96
CA ARG A 160 15.50 9.92 -16.93
C ARG A 160 15.95 9.50 -15.53
N GLN A 161 15.56 10.26 -14.50
CA GLN A 161 15.90 9.92 -13.12
C GLN A 161 15.21 8.65 -12.63
N ILE A 162 13.95 8.42 -13.02
CA ILE A 162 13.20 7.19 -12.70
C ILE A 162 13.82 5.99 -13.40
N GLU A 163 14.11 6.09 -14.70
CA GLU A 163 14.76 5.00 -15.47
C GLU A 163 16.12 4.64 -14.87
N GLN A 164 16.92 5.64 -14.50
CA GLN A 164 18.19 5.41 -13.80
C GLN A 164 18.00 4.79 -12.42
N ALA A 165 16.92 5.11 -11.71
CA ALA A 165 16.60 4.46 -10.44
C ALA A 165 16.28 2.98 -10.65
N PHE A 166 15.47 2.64 -11.64
CA PHE A 166 15.13 1.24 -11.94
C PHE A 166 16.37 0.41 -12.26
N VAL A 167 17.31 0.94 -13.05
CA VAL A 167 18.59 0.26 -13.33
C VAL A 167 19.44 0.02 -12.07
N ARG A 168 19.35 0.89 -11.05
CA ARG A 168 20.07 0.72 -9.77
C ARG A 168 19.46 -0.35 -8.88
N HIS A 169 18.17 -0.63 -9.00
CA HIS A 169 17.46 -1.60 -8.17
C HIS A 169 17.42 -2.95 -8.88
N ALA A 170 18.30 -3.87 -8.48
CA ALA A 170 18.48 -5.18 -9.13
C ALA A 170 17.22 -6.08 -9.17
N GLU A 171 16.22 -5.78 -8.34
CA GLU A 171 14.95 -6.50 -8.27
C GLU A 171 13.91 -5.98 -9.27
N ILE A 172 14.15 -4.83 -9.92
CA ILE A 172 13.25 -4.25 -10.90
C ILE A 172 13.73 -4.62 -12.30
N ASP A 173 12.91 -5.35 -13.05
CA ASP A 173 13.13 -5.62 -14.46
C ASP A 173 12.83 -4.36 -15.29
N ALA A 174 13.78 -3.43 -15.28
CA ALA A 174 13.66 -2.11 -15.89
C ALA A 174 13.34 -2.18 -17.40
N GLU A 175 13.71 -3.28 -18.08
CA GLU A 175 13.45 -3.48 -19.50
C GLU A 175 11.95 -3.67 -19.80
N ASN A 176 11.20 -4.19 -18.82
CA ASN A 176 9.78 -4.52 -18.96
C ASN A 176 8.84 -3.43 -18.42
N ILE A 177 9.38 -2.32 -17.91
CA ILE A 177 8.61 -1.20 -17.36
C ILE A 177 8.80 0.06 -18.20
N GLN A 178 7.71 0.55 -18.78
CA GLN A 178 7.67 1.83 -19.49
C GLN A 178 7.26 2.96 -18.55
N VAL A 179 8.05 4.04 -18.54
CA VAL A 179 7.79 5.28 -17.79
C VAL A 179 7.33 6.37 -18.75
N ARG A 180 6.16 6.95 -18.49
CA ARG A 180 5.67 8.19 -19.12
C ARG A 180 5.49 9.25 -18.05
N VAL A 181 5.82 10.49 -18.38
CA VAL A 181 5.66 11.64 -17.47
C VAL A 181 4.88 12.71 -18.22
N GLU A 182 3.76 13.13 -17.64
CA GLU A 182 2.95 14.24 -18.14
C GLU A 182 3.39 15.56 -17.48
N GLU A 183 2.92 16.69 -18.03
CA GLU A 183 3.13 18.00 -17.42
C GLU A 183 2.61 18.01 -15.98
N GLY A 184 3.31 18.75 -15.10
CA GLY A 184 2.96 18.83 -13.68
C GLY A 184 3.42 17.65 -12.83
N GLY A 185 4.23 16.72 -13.37
CA GLY A 185 4.89 15.68 -12.59
C GLY A 185 4.06 14.41 -12.38
N HIS A 186 3.05 14.18 -13.22
CA HIS A 186 2.26 12.95 -13.19
C HIS A 186 2.97 11.84 -13.96
N VAL A 187 3.42 10.82 -13.24
CA VAL A 187 4.12 9.65 -13.77
C VAL A 187 3.11 8.52 -14.00
N ILE A 188 3.19 7.89 -15.16
CA ILE A 188 2.42 6.70 -15.51
C ILE A 188 3.40 5.56 -15.74
N LEU A 189 3.32 4.53 -14.91
CA LEU A 189 4.09 3.30 -15.04
C LEU A 189 3.23 2.24 -15.71
N SER A 190 3.77 1.55 -16.71
CA SER A 190 3.07 0.45 -17.41
C SER A 190 4.06 -0.63 -17.82
N GLY A 191 3.58 -1.86 -18.01
CA GLY A 191 4.45 -2.99 -18.32
C GLY A 191 4.03 -4.24 -17.58
N THR A 192 4.96 -5.20 -17.50
CA THR A 192 4.74 -6.48 -16.80
C THR A 192 5.89 -6.77 -15.85
N VAL A 193 5.57 -7.22 -14.65
CA VAL A 193 6.53 -7.63 -13.61
C VAL A 193 6.15 -9.01 -13.09
N ARG A 194 7.09 -9.68 -12.41
CA ARG A 194 6.92 -11.09 -12.01
C ARG A 194 6.29 -11.24 -10.63
N SER A 195 6.28 -10.16 -9.83
CA SER A 195 5.73 -10.17 -8.47
C SER A 195 5.09 -8.84 -8.08
N TRP A 196 4.21 -8.89 -7.08
CA TRP A 196 3.67 -7.68 -6.45
C TRP A 196 4.73 -6.87 -5.71
N ALA A 197 5.77 -7.51 -5.18
CA ALA A 197 6.91 -6.85 -4.56
C ALA A 197 7.64 -5.96 -5.57
N GLU A 198 7.94 -6.50 -6.76
CA GLU A 198 8.55 -5.75 -7.86
C GLU A 198 7.65 -4.61 -8.34
N ARG A 199 6.33 -4.87 -8.47
CA ARG A 199 5.35 -3.82 -8.81
C ARG A 199 5.37 -2.66 -7.81
N LYS A 200 5.51 -2.97 -6.53
CA LYS A 200 5.54 -1.98 -5.44
C LYS A 200 6.85 -1.22 -5.43
N GLU A 201 8.00 -1.89 -5.57
CA GLU A 201 9.31 -1.23 -5.60
C GLU A 201 9.42 -0.28 -6.80
N ALA A 202 8.88 -0.65 -7.97
CA ALA A 202 8.82 0.25 -9.12
C ALA A 202 8.03 1.53 -8.84
N GLU A 203 6.91 1.42 -8.11
CA GLU A 203 6.12 2.58 -7.68
C GLU A 203 6.88 3.45 -6.68
N GLU A 204 7.49 2.83 -5.65
CA GLU A 204 8.27 3.55 -4.65
C GLU A 204 9.49 4.25 -5.27
N ALA A 205 10.20 3.59 -6.17
CA ALA A 205 11.33 4.17 -6.89
C ALA A 205 10.90 5.35 -7.77
N ALA A 206 9.73 5.30 -8.41
CA ALA A 206 9.19 6.45 -9.14
C ALA A 206 8.89 7.65 -8.22
N TRP A 207 8.30 7.41 -7.05
CA TRP A 207 8.02 8.46 -6.07
C TRP A 207 9.26 9.13 -5.48
N ARG A 208 10.42 8.46 -5.49
CA ARG A 208 11.69 9.03 -5.03
C ARG A 208 12.26 10.08 -6.00
N ALA A 209 11.77 10.16 -7.24
CA ALA A 209 12.26 11.14 -8.21
C ALA A 209 11.73 12.56 -7.90
N PRO A 210 12.63 13.56 -7.79
CA PRO A 210 12.26 14.97 -7.71
C PRO A 210 11.28 15.41 -8.80
N GLY A 211 10.27 16.19 -8.45
CA GLY A 211 9.26 16.68 -9.39
C GLY A 211 8.03 15.77 -9.57
N VAL A 212 8.02 14.57 -8.98
CA VAL A 212 6.88 13.66 -9.04
C VAL A 212 5.78 14.09 -8.07
N THR A 213 4.59 14.36 -8.60
CA THR A 213 3.41 14.81 -7.84
C THR A 213 2.32 13.75 -7.76
N LYS A 214 2.27 12.85 -8.76
CA LYS A 214 1.32 11.75 -8.85
C LYS A 214 1.96 10.57 -9.57
N VAL A 215 1.70 9.35 -9.10
CA VAL A 215 2.07 8.13 -9.81
C VAL A 215 0.81 7.31 -10.07
N THR A 216 0.60 6.93 -11.33
CA THR A 216 -0.43 5.98 -11.75
C THR A 216 0.26 4.68 -12.16
N ASN A 217 0.14 3.65 -11.32
CA ASN A 217 0.78 2.36 -11.53
C ASN A 217 -0.15 1.38 -12.28
N LEU A 218 0.05 1.26 -13.60
CA LEU A 218 -0.66 0.35 -14.50
C LEU A 218 0.16 -0.91 -14.84
N ILE A 219 1.23 -1.17 -14.08
CA ILE A 219 2.03 -2.39 -14.23
C ILE A 219 1.15 -3.61 -13.88
N ARG A 220 1.20 -4.64 -14.73
CA ARG A 220 0.52 -5.91 -14.52
C ARG A 220 1.49 -6.93 -13.93
N VAL A 221 1.05 -7.67 -12.92
CA VAL A 221 1.79 -8.83 -12.43
C VAL A 221 1.47 -10.00 -13.35
N GLN A 222 2.48 -10.53 -14.04
CA GLN A 222 2.36 -11.71 -14.89
C GLN A 222 3.46 -12.70 -14.51
N VAL A 223 3.02 -13.85 -14.01
CA VAL A 223 3.93 -14.98 -13.74
C VAL A 223 4.24 -15.65 -15.09
N PRO A 224 5.52 -15.87 -15.44
CA PRO A 224 5.90 -16.52 -16.70
C PRO A 224 5.45 -17.98 -16.77
#